data_AF-A0A7I9V0R5-F1
#
_entry.id   AF-A0A7I9V0R5-F1
#
_cell.length_a   1.000
_cell.length_b   1.000
_cell.length_c   1.000
_cell.angle_alpha   90.00
_cell.angle_beta   90.00
_cell.angle_gamma   90.00
#
_symmetry.space_group_name_H-M   'P 1'
#
loop_
_entity.id
_entity.type
_entity.pdbx_description
1 polymer ?
#
loop_
_entity_poly.entity_id
_entity_poly.type
_entity_poly.pdbx_seq_one_letter_code
_entity_poly.pdbx_strand_id
1 'polypeptide(L)'
;MNSTDKSDGRRLTPAMMVLAAILAALLVLTGFLGFRYFRLASVESARDSSLAAAKDYAQTMFSYEPATVDAKIARARGFVIEGAAKEFDQQITELKMSHNVKSNRIISKLTVADAGVVTNTRSTSTVLLFLNQSVTSASEPKVRIDPSRVQFTMVRKGGEWKINSIGIFTDDSLRKIVEKQANQPAPAPAPAPAPAPTPN
;
A
#
# COMPACT_ATOMS: atom_id res chain seq x y z
N MET A 1 48.31 16.57 -62.71
CA MET A 1 48.35 15.45 -61.76
C MET A 1 48.57 15.98 -60.35
N ASN A 2 47.78 15.43 -59.42
CA ASN A 2 47.89 15.38 -57.96
C ASN A 2 47.74 16.64 -57.10
N SER A 3 46.50 16.79 -56.64
CA SER A 3 46.06 17.17 -55.30
C SER A 3 47.02 16.81 -54.18
N THR A 4 47.08 17.66 -53.15
CA THR A 4 46.90 17.22 -51.77
C THR A 4 46.53 18.42 -50.91
N ASP A 5 45.21 18.62 -50.83
CA ASP A 5 44.53 19.16 -49.65
C ASP A 5 45.07 18.42 -48.41
N LYS A 6 45.75 19.14 -47.52
CA LYS A 6 46.19 18.61 -46.23
C LYS A 6 45.48 19.42 -45.17
N SER A 7 44.32 18.89 -44.79
CA SER A 7 43.47 19.32 -43.69
C SER A 7 44.25 19.99 -42.55
N ASP A 8 44.02 21.30 -42.39
CA ASP A 8 44.45 22.02 -41.20
C ASP A 8 43.83 21.37 -39.97
N GLY A 9 44.64 20.60 -39.25
CA GLY A 9 44.29 20.02 -37.97
C GLY A 9 44.05 21.15 -36.98
N ARG A 10 42.79 21.57 -36.86
CA ARG A 10 42.32 22.62 -35.95
C ARG A 10 42.73 22.28 -34.52
N ARG A 11 43.89 22.78 -34.10
CA ARG A 11 44.42 22.63 -32.74
C ARG A 11 43.42 23.30 -31.80
N LEU A 12 42.71 22.48 -31.01
CA LEU A 12 41.82 22.97 -29.98
C LEU A 12 42.64 23.80 -29.00
N THR A 13 42.32 25.09 -28.87
CA THR A 13 42.95 25.94 -27.87
C THR A 13 42.61 25.44 -26.47
N PRO A 14 43.47 25.64 -25.45
CA PRO A 14 43.18 25.23 -24.08
C PRO A 14 41.84 25.80 -23.57
N ALA A 15 41.46 27.00 -24.02
CA ALA A 15 40.15 27.59 -23.73
C ALA A 15 38.98 26.77 -24.30
N MET A 16 39.12 26.19 -25.50
CA MET A 16 38.09 25.32 -26.08
C MET A 16 37.98 23.98 -25.34
N MET A 17 39.10 23.44 -24.84
CA MET A 17 39.07 22.23 -24.01
C MET A 17 38.39 22.47 -22.67
N VAL A 18 38.67 23.61 -22.02
CA VAL A 18 38.00 24.01 -20.76
C VAL A 18 36.50 24.21 -20.99
N LEU A 19 36.11 24.90 -22.07
CA LEU A 19 34.70 25.08 -22.41
C LEU A 19 34.00 23.74 -22.68
N ALA A 20 34.63 22.84 -23.44
CA ALA A 20 34.08 21.50 -23.70
C ALA A 20 33.93 20.68 -22.41
N ALA A 21 34.90 20.78 -21.49
CA ALA A 21 34.83 20.11 -20.20
C ALA A 21 33.69 20.66 -19.32
N ILE A 22 33.49 21.99 -19.30
CA ILE A 22 32.37 22.63 -18.59
C ILE A 22 31.03 22.18 -19.18
N LEU A 23 30.89 22.18 -20.51
CA LEU A 23 29.67 21.72 -21.18
C LEU A 23 29.37 20.24 -20.88
N ALA A 24 30.40 19.38 -20.92
CA ALA A 24 30.26 17.98 -20.55
C ALA A 24 29.82 17.81 -19.08
N ALA A 25 30.42 18.58 -18.16
CA ALA A 25 30.04 18.56 -16.74
C ALA A 25 28.59 19.02 -16.53
N LEU A 26 28.15 20.07 -17.22
CA LEU A 26 26.77 20.57 -17.17
C LEU A 26 25.76 19.55 -17.71
N LEU A 27 26.10 18.85 -18.80
CA LEU A 27 25.25 17.78 -19.35
C LEU A 27 25.10 16.62 -18.37
N VAL A 28 26.20 16.17 -17.76
CA VAL A 28 26.18 15.10 -16.74
C VAL A 28 25.35 15.53 -15.54
N LEU A 29 25.54 16.76 -15.04
CA LEU A 29 24.79 17.28 -13.91
C LEU A 29 23.29 17.37 -14.22
N THR A 30 22.94 17.90 -15.38
CA THR A 30 21.54 18.05 -15.81
C THR A 30 20.86 16.69 -16.00
N GLY A 31 21.56 15.73 -16.63
CA GLY A 31 21.07 14.37 -16.78
C GLY A 31 20.84 13.67 -15.44
N PHE A 32 21.79 13.83 -14.51
CA PHE A 32 21.69 13.26 -13.17
C PHE A 32 20.54 13.87 -12.35
N LEU A 33 20.42 15.22 -12.33
CA LEU A 33 19.32 15.92 -11.66
C LEU A 33 17.97 15.58 -12.29
N GLY A 34 17.87 15.56 -13.61
CA GLY A 34 16.65 15.21 -14.34
C GLY A 34 16.19 13.78 -14.01
N PHE A 35 17.13 12.83 -13.99
CA PHE A 35 16.83 11.45 -13.59
C PHE A 35 16.35 11.36 -12.12
N ARG A 36 17.01 12.07 -11.20
CA ARG A 36 16.62 12.13 -9.78
C ARG A 36 15.23 12.76 -9.60
N TYR A 37 14.94 13.84 -10.33
CA TYR A 37 13.63 14.49 -10.33
C TYR A 37 12.54 13.55 -10.84
N PHE A 38 12.74 12.90 -11.98
CA PHE A 38 11.80 11.93 -12.52
C PHE A 38 11.54 10.77 -11.54
N ARG A 39 12.59 10.33 -10.84
CA ARG A 39 12.43 9.33 -9.77
C ARG A 39 11.54 9.81 -8.65
N LEU A 40 11.76 11.02 -8.14
CA LEU A 40 10.98 11.54 -7.03
C LEU A 40 9.53 11.80 -7.44
N ALA A 41 9.31 12.42 -8.60
CA ALA A 41 7.98 12.67 -9.14
C ALA A 41 7.16 11.39 -9.34
N SER A 42 7.80 10.31 -9.83
CA SER A 42 7.11 9.02 -9.99
C SER A 42 6.72 8.36 -8.65
N VAL A 43 7.46 8.61 -7.58
CA VAL A 43 7.12 8.11 -6.24
C VAL A 43 5.98 8.92 -5.65
N GLU A 44 6.00 10.25 -5.79
CA GLU A 44 4.89 11.09 -5.31
C GLU A 44 3.57 10.78 -6.05
N SER A 45 3.63 10.61 -7.38
CA SER A 45 2.47 10.18 -8.15
C SER A 45 1.95 8.78 -7.73
N ALA A 46 2.86 7.86 -7.40
CA ALA A 46 2.48 6.57 -6.85
C ALA A 46 1.79 6.70 -5.48
N ARG A 47 2.25 7.63 -4.63
CA ARG A 47 1.66 7.91 -3.31
C ARG A 47 0.22 8.41 -3.43
N ASP A 48 -0.02 9.39 -4.29
CA ASP A 48 -1.35 9.96 -4.47
C ASP A 48 -2.31 8.96 -5.09
N SER A 49 -1.85 8.23 -6.12
CA SER A 49 -2.68 7.23 -6.79
C SER A 49 -2.98 6.02 -5.90
N SER A 50 -2.04 5.58 -5.05
CA SER A 50 -2.28 4.48 -4.12
C SER A 50 -3.25 4.89 -3.01
N LEU A 51 -3.13 6.11 -2.49
CA LEU A 51 -4.05 6.66 -1.51
C LEU A 51 -5.47 6.76 -2.05
N ALA A 52 -5.63 7.27 -3.28
CA ALA A 52 -6.93 7.34 -3.95
C ALA A 52 -7.53 5.95 -4.18
N ALA A 53 -6.73 5.00 -4.68
CA ALA A 53 -7.16 3.62 -4.89
C ALA A 53 -7.58 2.95 -3.58
N ALA A 54 -6.81 3.11 -2.50
CA ALA A 54 -7.12 2.54 -1.20
C ALA A 54 -8.48 3.05 -0.66
N LYS A 55 -8.77 4.35 -0.80
CA LYS A 55 -10.06 4.94 -0.41
C LYS A 55 -11.23 4.35 -1.21
N ASP A 56 -11.09 4.22 -2.54
CA ASP A 56 -12.12 3.61 -3.41
C ASP A 56 -12.35 2.14 -3.07
N TYR A 57 -11.27 1.40 -2.84
CA TYR A 57 -11.35 -0.02 -2.51
C TYR A 57 -12.04 -0.23 -1.17
N ALA A 58 -11.70 0.56 -0.14
CA ALA A 58 -12.37 0.50 1.15
C ALA A 58 -13.88 0.81 1.01
N GLN A 59 -14.25 1.86 0.26
CA GLN A 59 -15.65 2.17 0.00
C GLN A 59 -16.39 1.04 -0.72
N THR A 60 -15.74 0.36 -1.64
CA THR A 60 -16.35 -0.76 -2.36
C THR A 60 -16.45 -2.02 -1.51
N MET A 61 -15.44 -2.30 -0.68
CA MET A 61 -15.42 -3.52 0.13
C MET A 61 -16.31 -3.43 1.37
N PHE A 62 -16.39 -2.26 2.00
CA PHE A 62 -17.04 -2.10 3.30
C PHE A 62 -18.36 -1.31 3.26
N SER A 63 -18.72 -0.69 2.12
CA SER A 63 -20.04 -0.07 1.93
C SER A 63 -20.90 -0.85 0.93
N TYR A 64 -21.98 -1.44 1.44
CA TYR A 64 -22.89 -2.29 0.67
C TYR A 64 -24.28 -2.33 1.28
N GLU A 65 -25.25 -2.70 0.46
CA GLU A 65 -26.65 -2.93 0.84
C GLU A 65 -27.21 -4.11 0.04
N PRO A 66 -28.43 -4.61 0.33
CA PRO A 66 -28.98 -5.80 -0.31
C PRO A 66 -29.00 -5.72 -1.84
N ALA A 67 -29.22 -4.53 -2.39
CA ALA A 67 -29.29 -4.29 -3.83
C ALA A 67 -27.90 -4.33 -4.50
N THR A 68 -26.83 -3.99 -3.78
CA THR A 68 -25.49 -3.80 -4.38
C THR A 68 -24.49 -4.89 -4.01
N VAL A 69 -24.79 -5.72 -3.01
CA VAL A 69 -23.81 -6.63 -2.38
C VAL A 69 -23.10 -7.53 -3.40
N ASP A 70 -23.82 -8.12 -4.36
CA ASP A 70 -23.20 -9.01 -5.35
C ASP A 70 -22.24 -8.27 -6.29
N ALA A 71 -22.65 -7.09 -6.77
CA ALA A 71 -21.83 -6.25 -7.63
C ALA A 71 -20.59 -5.74 -6.89
N LYS A 72 -20.73 -5.38 -5.61
CA LYS A 72 -19.62 -4.96 -4.74
C LYS A 72 -18.63 -6.11 -4.51
N ILE A 73 -19.11 -7.32 -4.24
CA ILE A 73 -18.26 -8.52 -4.09
C ILE A 73 -17.49 -8.80 -5.39
N ALA A 74 -18.18 -8.78 -6.54
CA ALA A 74 -17.55 -9.01 -7.84
C ALA A 74 -16.46 -7.98 -8.13
N ARG A 75 -16.72 -6.70 -7.87
CA ARG A 75 -15.75 -5.62 -8.05
C ARG A 75 -14.58 -5.73 -7.07
N ALA A 76 -14.86 -6.03 -5.80
CA ALA A 76 -13.86 -6.21 -4.74
C ALA A 76 -12.88 -7.34 -5.03
N ARG A 77 -13.35 -8.46 -5.62
CA ARG A 77 -12.49 -9.56 -6.06
C ARG A 77 -11.43 -9.10 -7.06
N GLY A 78 -11.74 -8.11 -7.89
CA GLY A 78 -10.80 -7.52 -8.84
C GLY A 78 -9.70 -6.67 -8.20
N PHE A 79 -9.83 -6.29 -6.93
CA PHE A 79 -8.85 -5.48 -6.20
C PHE A 79 -7.83 -6.33 -5.46
N VAL A 80 -8.19 -7.53 -5.03
CA VAL A 80 -7.35 -8.40 -4.20
C VAL A 80 -6.54 -9.38 -5.05
N ILE A 81 -5.35 -9.73 -4.56
CA ILE A 81 -4.47 -10.74 -5.18
C ILE A 81 -3.84 -11.61 -4.09
N GLU A 82 -3.14 -12.67 -4.52
CA GLU A 82 -2.30 -13.52 -3.66
C GLU A 82 -3.05 -13.94 -2.37
N GLY A 83 -2.44 -13.80 -1.19
CA GLY A 83 -3.03 -14.21 0.08
C GLY A 83 -4.36 -13.53 0.41
N ALA A 84 -4.49 -12.23 0.08
CA ALA A 84 -5.72 -11.47 0.33
C ALA A 84 -6.90 -11.96 -0.51
N ALA A 85 -6.66 -12.44 -1.74
CA ALA A 85 -7.73 -12.98 -2.58
C ALA A 85 -8.34 -14.26 -1.97
N LYS A 86 -7.49 -15.15 -1.46
CA LYS A 86 -7.93 -16.39 -0.80
C LYS A 86 -8.75 -16.09 0.46
N GLU A 87 -8.24 -15.21 1.32
CA GLU A 87 -8.94 -14.83 2.56
C GLU A 87 -10.27 -14.15 2.26
N PHE A 88 -10.31 -13.26 1.27
CA PHE A 88 -11.53 -12.63 0.80
C PHE A 88 -12.57 -13.66 0.35
N ASP A 89 -12.20 -14.57 -0.57
CA ASP A 89 -13.12 -15.58 -1.08
C ASP A 89 -13.64 -16.52 0.01
N GLN A 90 -12.76 -16.89 0.95
CA GLN A 90 -13.10 -17.71 2.11
C GLN A 90 -14.15 -17.00 2.98
N GLN A 91 -13.93 -15.73 3.36
CA GLN A 91 -14.87 -14.97 4.18
C GLN A 91 -16.23 -14.78 3.51
N ILE A 92 -16.24 -14.45 2.21
CA ILE A 92 -17.50 -14.31 1.45
C ILE A 92 -18.31 -15.61 1.47
N THR A 93 -17.62 -16.75 1.33
CA THR A 93 -18.24 -18.07 1.25
C THR A 93 -18.72 -18.55 2.61
N GLU A 94 -17.86 -18.51 3.64
CA GLU A 94 -18.16 -18.97 4.99
C GLU A 94 -19.32 -18.20 5.62
N LEU A 95 -19.36 -16.88 5.42
CA LEU A 95 -20.41 -16.01 5.94
C LEU A 95 -21.69 -16.03 5.08
N LYS A 96 -21.67 -16.72 3.94
CA LYS A 96 -22.72 -16.67 2.91
C LYS A 96 -23.16 -15.23 2.65
N MET A 97 -22.18 -14.34 2.46
CA MET A 97 -22.35 -12.90 2.66
C MET A 97 -23.51 -12.32 1.86
N SER A 98 -23.62 -12.62 0.57
CA SER A 98 -24.74 -12.15 -0.27
C SER A 98 -26.10 -12.57 0.27
N HIS A 99 -26.24 -13.83 0.70
CA HIS A 99 -27.49 -14.33 1.26
C HIS A 99 -27.79 -13.65 2.59
N ASN A 100 -26.82 -13.57 3.49
CA ASN A 100 -26.98 -12.96 4.81
C ASN A 100 -27.39 -11.49 4.70
N VAL A 101 -26.70 -10.72 3.86
CA VAL A 101 -26.99 -9.29 3.63
C VAL A 101 -28.42 -9.09 3.10
N LYS A 102 -28.86 -9.92 2.14
CA LYS A 102 -30.21 -9.81 1.57
C LYS A 102 -31.31 -10.23 2.55
N SER A 103 -31.16 -11.39 3.17
CA SER A 103 -32.17 -11.94 4.10
C SER A 103 -32.37 -11.04 5.32
N ASN A 104 -31.29 -10.48 5.86
CA ASN A 104 -31.32 -9.64 7.06
C ASN A 104 -31.44 -8.13 6.76
N ARG A 105 -31.56 -7.76 5.48
CA ARG A 105 -31.59 -6.37 4.99
C ARG A 105 -30.45 -5.52 5.57
N ILE A 106 -29.23 -6.06 5.54
CA ILE A 106 -28.06 -5.38 6.10
C ILE A 106 -27.64 -4.22 5.19
N ILE A 107 -27.53 -3.04 5.77
CA ILE A 107 -26.98 -1.85 5.13
C ILE A 107 -25.73 -1.47 5.90
N SER A 108 -24.59 -1.48 5.21
CA SER A 108 -23.30 -1.02 5.71
C SER A 108 -22.91 0.25 4.97
N LYS A 109 -22.73 1.34 5.73
CA LYS A 109 -22.23 2.61 5.20
C LYS A 109 -20.87 2.90 5.79
N LEU A 110 -19.93 3.22 4.90
CA LEU A 110 -18.56 3.58 5.27
C LEU A 110 -18.33 5.07 5.04
N THR A 111 -17.72 5.74 6.01
CA THR A 111 -17.09 7.05 5.83
C THR A 111 -15.60 6.93 6.10
N VAL A 112 -14.78 7.37 5.15
CA VAL A 112 -13.33 7.47 5.36
C VAL A 112 -13.08 8.77 6.13
N ALA A 113 -12.76 8.66 7.42
CA ALA A 113 -12.49 9.81 8.27
C ALA A 113 -11.14 10.45 7.94
N ASP A 114 -10.13 9.61 7.70
CA ASP A 114 -8.81 10.03 7.25
C ASP A 114 -8.08 8.85 6.58
N ALA A 115 -7.03 9.13 5.80
CA ALA A 115 -6.12 8.10 5.32
C ALA A 115 -4.73 8.66 5.02
N GLY A 116 -3.70 7.85 5.25
CA GLY A 116 -2.30 8.22 5.01
C GLY A 116 -1.50 7.08 4.41
N VAL A 117 -0.50 7.43 3.60
CA VAL A 117 0.46 6.47 3.07
C VAL A 117 1.59 6.27 4.09
N VAL A 118 1.75 5.05 4.58
CA VAL A 118 2.75 4.65 5.59
C VAL A 118 4.11 4.42 4.93
N THR A 119 4.13 3.64 3.86
CA THR A 119 5.32 3.37 3.04
C THR A 119 4.94 3.41 1.57
N ASN A 120 5.87 3.83 0.70
CA ASN A 120 5.61 3.93 -0.72
C ASN A 120 6.86 3.76 -1.56
N THR A 121 6.71 3.09 -2.70
CA THR A 121 7.66 3.06 -3.82
C THR A 121 6.88 3.37 -5.10
N ARG A 122 7.50 3.24 -6.28
CA ARG A 122 6.78 3.39 -7.55
C ARG A 122 5.71 2.32 -7.80
N SER A 123 5.83 1.17 -7.13
CA SER A 123 5.01 -0.02 -7.43
C SER A 123 4.49 -0.74 -6.19
N THR A 124 4.81 -0.28 -4.99
CA THR A 124 4.29 -0.82 -3.73
C THR A 124 3.89 0.33 -2.83
N SER A 125 2.83 0.14 -2.06
CA SER A 125 2.34 1.16 -1.13
C SER A 125 1.65 0.49 0.05
N THR A 126 1.88 1.00 1.25
CA THR A 126 1.09 0.64 2.43
C THR A 126 0.26 1.85 2.81
N VAL A 127 -1.06 1.71 2.82
CA VAL A 127 -2.00 2.78 3.16
C VAL A 127 -2.75 2.42 4.43
N LEU A 128 -2.78 3.34 5.38
CA LEU A 128 -3.58 3.24 6.59
C LEU A 128 -4.83 4.11 6.43
N LEU A 129 -6.01 3.52 6.66
CA LEU A 129 -7.30 4.18 6.59
C LEU A 129 -7.94 4.20 7.97
N PHE A 130 -8.51 5.35 8.32
CA PHE A 130 -9.35 5.56 9.49
C PHE A 130 -10.79 5.62 9.01
N LEU A 131 -11.59 4.66 9.46
CA LEU A 131 -12.87 4.33 8.88
C LEU A 131 -13.94 4.40 9.96
N ASN A 132 -15.03 5.12 9.66
CA ASN A 132 -16.24 5.12 10.47
C ASN A 132 -17.29 4.30 9.73
N GLN A 133 -17.63 3.13 10.28
CA GLN A 133 -18.62 2.24 9.68
C GLN A 133 -19.89 2.24 10.52
N SER A 134 -21.03 2.40 9.85
CA SER A 134 -22.34 2.20 10.45
C SER A 134 -23.04 1.02 9.79
N VAL A 135 -23.48 0.06 10.61
CA VAL A 135 -24.20 -1.12 10.15
C VAL A 135 -25.60 -1.11 10.74
N THR A 136 -26.59 -1.34 9.90
CA THR A 136 -28.00 -1.52 10.31
C THR A 136 -28.57 -2.76 9.69
N SER A 137 -29.48 -3.44 10.38
CA SER A 137 -30.21 -4.61 9.87
C SER A 137 -31.69 -4.52 10.25
N ALA A 138 -32.51 -5.39 9.67
CA ALA A 138 -33.94 -5.46 10.01
C ALA A 138 -34.18 -5.84 11.49
N SER A 139 -33.25 -6.57 12.12
CA SER A 139 -33.35 -7.00 13.52
C SER A 139 -32.78 -6.00 14.52
N GLU A 140 -31.88 -5.12 14.08
CA GLU A 140 -31.22 -4.14 14.95
C GLU A 140 -31.14 -2.77 14.25
N PRO A 141 -32.17 -1.92 14.41
CA PRO A 141 -32.27 -0.64 13.72
C PRO A 141 -31.43 0.48 14.37
N LYS A 142 -30.81 0.23 15.53
CA LYS A 142 -29.96 1.22 16.21
C LYS A 142 -28.62 1.32 15.48
N VAL A 143 -28.38 2.46 14.84
CA VAL A 143 -27.10 2.77 14.20
C VAL A 143 -26.02 2.96 15.27
N ARG A 144 -25.03 2.08 15.29
CA ARG A 144 -23.75 2.32 15.98
C ARG A 144 -22.67 2.63 14.95
N ILE A 145 -21.85 3.64 15.24
CA ILE A 145 -20.66 3.95 14.44
C ILE A 145 -19.48 3.32 15.14
N ASP A 146 -18.86 2.34 14.49
CA ASP A 146 -17.69 1.65 15.00
C ASP A 146 -16.45 2.23 14.28
N PRO A 147 -15.55 2.95 14.99
CA PRO A 147 -14.29 3.39 14.41
C PRO A 147 -13.38 2.18 14.19
N SER A 148 -12.79 2.11 13.01
CA SER A 148 -11.88 1.04 12.62
C SER A 148 -10.67 1.61 11.90
N ARG A 149 -9.55 0.90 12.03
CA ARG A 149 -8.32 1.22 11.30
C ARG A 149 -8.00 0.04 10.39
N VAL A 150 -7.84 0.32 9.11
CA VAL A 150 -7.54 -0.71 8.11
C VAL A 150 -6.26 -0.35 7.40
N GLN A 151 -5.35 -1.31 7.30
CA GLN A 151 -4.13 -1.19 6.52
C GLN A 151 -4.26 -2.02 5.24
N PHE A 152 -4.06 -1.38 4.10
CA PHE A 152 -3.90 -2.06 2.83
C PHE A 152 -2.43 -2.04 2.41
N THR A 153 -1.86 -3.24 2.28
CA THR A 153 -0.57 -3.41 1.59
C THR A 153 -0.87 -3.67 0.13
N MET A 154 -0.42 -2.79 -0.75
CA MET A 154 -0.80 -2.73 -2.15
C MET A 154 0.43 -2.84 -3.06
N VAL A 155 0.23 -3.47 -4.22
CA VAL A 155 1.22 -3.57 -5.30
C VAL A 155 0.58 -3.11 -6.61
N ARG A 156 1.36 -2.42 -7.43
CA ARG A 156 0.92 -1.96 -8.74
C ARG A 156 1.24 -3.03 -9.78
N LYS A 157 0.21 -3.63 -10.39
CA LYS A 157 0.32 -4.64 -11.46
C LYS A 157 -0.53 -4.20 -12.65
N GLY A 158 0.04 -4.21 -13.85
CA GLY A 158 -0.69 -3.82 -15.07
C GLY A 158 -1.20 -2.37 -15.08
N GLY A 159 -0.53 -1.47 -14.35
CA GLY A 159 -0.95 -0.06 -14.22
C GLY A 159 -1.97 0.21 -13.11
N GLU A 160 -2.60 -0.83 -12.56
CA GLU A 160 -3.58 -0.74 -11.48
C GLU A 160 -2.98 -1.13 -10.13
N TRP A 161 -3.52 -0.58 -9.06
CA TRP A 161 -3.20 -1.04 -7.71
C TRP A 161 -4.00 -2.29 -7.37
N LYS A 162 -3.37 -3.23 -6.66
CA LYS A 162 -3.99 -4.44 -6.13
C LYS A 162 -3.60 -4.61 -4.67
N ILE A 163 -4.54 -5.05 -3.85
CA ILE A 163 -4.36 -5.33 -2.43
C ILE A 163 -3.73 -6.72 -2.29
N ASN A 164 -2.55 -6.75 -1.70
CA ASN A 164 -1.82 -7.98 -1.39
C ASN A 164 -2.15 -8.51 0.01
N SER A 165 -2.44 -7.61 0.95
CA SER A 165 -2.77 -7.94 2.34
C SER A 165 -3.66 -6.86 2.95
N ILE A 166 -4.58 -7.28 3.82
CA ILE A 166 -5.48 -6.43 4.59
C ILE A 166 -5.21 -6.67 6.06
N GLY A 167 -4.83 -5.62 6.79
CA GLY A 167 -4.75 -5.64 8.25
C GLY A 167 -5.92 -4.87 8.84
N ILE A 168 -6.76 -5.50 9.66
CA ILE A 168 -7.86 -4.82 10.36
C ILE A 168 -7.48 -4.66 11.83
N PHE A 169 -7.49 -3.42 12.30
CA PHE A 169 -7.25 -3.05 13.68
C PHE A 169 -8.53 -2.37 14.23
N THR A 170 -9.45 -3.18 14.75
CA THR A 170 -10.57 -2.67 15.56
C THR A 170 -10.21 -2.71 17.04
N ASP A 171 -10.88 -1.89 17.86
CA ASP A 171 -10.68 -1.92 19.31
C ASP A 171 -10.98 -3.31 19.90
N ASP A 172 -11.97 -4.04 19.37
CA ASP A 172 -12.23 -5.43 19.76
C ASP A 172 -11.13 -6.40 19.32
N SER A 173 -10.52 -6.17 18.15
CA SER A 173 -9.36 -6.95 17.70
C SER A 173 -8.16 -6.72 18.61
N LEU A 174 -7.93 -5.45 19.00
CA LEU A 174 -6.87 -5.07 19.94
C LEU A 174 -7.13 -5.65 21.33
N ARG A 175 -8.37 -5.61 21.82
CA ARG A 175 -8.76 -6.27 23.08
C ARG A 175 -8.46 -7.76 23.03
N LYS A 176 -8.85 -8.46 21.96
CA LYS A 176 -8.55 -9.88 21.79
C LYS A 176 -7.05 -10.17 21.72
N ILE A 177 -6.25 -9.32 21.08
CA ILE A 177 -4.78 -9.45 21.05
C ILE A 177 -4.20 -9.28 22.46
N VAL A 178 -4.60 -8.21 23.17
CA VAL A 178 -4.15 -7.94 24.53
C VAL A 178 -4.59 -9.04 25.49
N GLU A 179 -5.82 -9.52 25.39
CA GLU A 179 -6.34 -10.63 26.19
C GLU A 179 -5.60 -11.94 25.90
N LYS A 180 -5.30 -12.22 24.63
CA LYS A 180 -4.49 -13.38 24.22
C LYS A 180 -3.05 -13.28 24.73
N GLN A 181 -2.48 -12.08 24.84
CA GLN A 181 -1.16 -11.86 25.42
C GLN A 181 -1.18 -11.90 26.96
N ALA A 182 -2.22 -11.37 27.60
CA ALA A 182 -2.40 -11.42 29.05
C ALA A 182 -2.64 -12.85 29.55
N ASN A 183 -3.30 -13.68 28.74
CA ASN A 183 -3.53 -15.09 29.02
C ASN A 183 -2.42 -16.01 28.49
N GLN A 184 -1.38 -15.47 27.85
CA GLN A 184 -0.18 -16.24 27.57
C GLN A 184 0.66 -16.33 28.86
N PRO A 185 1.06 -17.54 29.30
CA PRO A 185 2.04 -17.68 30.36
C PRO A 185 3.26 -16.83 30.01
N ALA A 186 3.75 -16.04 30.97
CA ALA A 186 4.96 -15.26 30.78
C ALA A 186 6.05 -16.18 30.18
N PRO A 187 6.84 -15.70 29.20
CA PRO A 187 7.98 -16.46 28.71
C PRO A 187 8.77 -16.97 29.91
N ALA A 188 9.10 -18.26 29.93
CA ALA A 188 9.94 -18.82 30.99
C ALA A 188 11.16 -17.90 31.16
N PRO A 189 11.57 -17.58 32.40
CA PRO A 189 12.79 -16.81 32.62
C PRO A 189 13.89 -17.41 31.76
N ALA A 190 14.60 -16.58 31.00
CA ALA A 190 15.71 -17.06 30.20
C ALA A 190 16.61 -17.93 31.09
N PRO A 191 17.06 -19.11 30.62
CA PRO A 191 17.97 -19.93 31.41
C PRO A 191 19.14 -19.07 31.85
N ALA A 192 19.48 -19.14 33.15
CA ALA A 192 20.58 -18.38 33.70
C ALA A 192 21.82 -18.58 32.80
N PRO A 193 22.61 -17.51 32.54
CA PRO A 193 23.83 -17.65 31.77
C PRO A 193 24.66 -18.79 32.35
N ALA A 194 25.11 -19.71 31.50
CA ALA A 194 25.96 -20.82 31.94
C ALA A 194 27.15 -20.26 32.75
N PRO A 195 27.52 -20.87 33.89
CA PRO A 195 28.68 -20.43 34.65
C PRO A 195 29.91 -20.43 33.74
N ALA A 196 30.67 -19.34 33.78
CA ALA A 196 31.87 -19.18 32.96
C ALA A 196 32.83 -20.36 33.20
N PRO A 197 33.48 -20.89 32.14
CA PRO A 197 34.43 -21.97 32.30
C PRO A 197 35.56 -21.52 33.24
N THR A 198 35.87 -22.35 34.23
CA THR A 198 36.99 -22.12 35.14
C THR A 198 38.31 -22.14 34.35
N PRO A 199 39.18 -21.14 34.50
CA PRO A 199 40.52 -21.18 33.90
C PRO A 199 41.32 -22.32 34.52
N ASN A 200 42.02 -23.10 33.68
CA ASN A 200 43.08 -24.02 34.11
C ASN A 200 44.33 -23.25 34.52
#